data_AF-A0A957WTN2-F1
#
_entry.id   AF-A0A957WTN2-F1
#
_cell.length_a   1.000
_cell.length_b   1.000
_cell.length_c   1.000
_cell.angle_alpha   90.00
_cell.angle_beta   90.00
_cell.angle_gamma   90.00
#
_symmetry.space_group_name_H-M   'P 1'
#
loop_
_entity.id
_entity.type
_entity.pdbx_description
1 polymer ?
#
loop_
_entity_poly.entity_id
_entity_poly.type
_entity_poly.pdbx_seq_one_letter_code
_entity_poly.pdbx_strand_id
1 'polypeptide(L)' 'RRELCHAGYCLVFINAGQYEAASFVRRVLRHKQFNTQAKRMGAVMRVSHTGIIVWYLHAEEGVSVEWRD' A
#
# COMPACT_ATOMS: atom_id res chain seq x y z
N ARG A 1 -0.56 12.47 5.57
CA ARG A 1 -0.18 11.37 4.65
C ARG A 1 -0.36 11.72 3.18
N ARG A 2 -1.38 12.51 2.81
CA ARG A 2 -1.59 12.99 1.43
C ARG A 2 -0.40 13.81 0.92
N GLU A 3 0.23 14.58 1.80
CA GLU A 3 1.46 15.32 1.53
C GLU A 3 2.65 14.43 1.15
N LEU A 4 2.55 13.13 1.40
CA LEU A 4 3.53 12.12 0.97
C LEU A 4 3.08 11.40 -0.32
N CYS A 5 1.90 11.67 -0.87
CA CYS A 5 1.49 11.09 -2.15
C CYS A 5 2.17 11.89 -3.28
N HIS A 6 2.86 11.19 -4.18
CA HIS A 6 3.52 11.81 -5.32
C HIS A 6 3.50 10.88 -6.53
N ALA A 7 3.27 11.44 -7.72
CA ALA A 7 3.14 10.66 -8.95
C ALA A 7 4.37 9.80 -9.28
N GLY A 8 5.57 10.26 -8.89
CA GLY A 8 6.83 9.59 -9.18
C GLY A 8 7.17 8.38 -8.30
N TYR A 9 6.39 8.07 -7.27
CA TYR A 9 6.67 6.93 -6.39
C TYR A 9 5.44 6.28 -5.77
N CYS A 10 5.69 5.14 -5.10
CA CYS A 10 4.79 4.53 -4.13
C CYS A 10 5.55 4.38 -2.82
N LEU A 11 4.96 4.80 -1.71
CA LEU A 11 5.54 4.62 -0.38
C LEU A 11 4.76 3.54 0.37
N VAL A 12 5.45 2.54 0.92
CA VAL A 12 4.82 1.45 1.68
C VAL A 12 5.37 1.46 3.10
N PHE A 13 4.51 1.75 4.06
CA PHE A 13 4.78 1.68 5.49
C PHE A 13 4.22 0.37 6.06
N ILE A 14 5.09 -0.51 6.58
CA ILE A 14 4.71 -1.81 7.12
C ILE A 14 4.65 -1.74 8.64
N ASN A 15 3.46 -1.93 9.19
CA ASN A 15 3.19 -2.01 10.62
C ASN A 15 3.06 -3.49 11.05
N ALA A 16 4.19 -4.19 11.12
CA ALA A 16 4.29 -5.60 11.48
C ALA A 16 5.65 -5.90 12.13
N GLY A 17 5.85 -7.11 12.62
CA GLY A 17 7.13 -7.54 13.18
C GLY A 17 8.25 -7.53 12.11
N GLN A 18 9.50 -7.31 12.54
CA GLN A 18 10.65 -7.19 11.63
C GLN A 18 10.83 -8.40 10.69
N TYR A 19 10.48 -9.59 11.16
CA TYR A 19 10.60 -10.84 10.37
C TYR A 19 9.48 -11.02 9.34
N GLU A 20 8.44 -10.19 9.39
CA GLU A 20 7.27 -10.32 8.52
C GLU A 20 7.31 -9.37 7.32
N ALA A 21 8.22 -8.39 7.32
CA ALA A 21 8.32 -7.37 6.29
C ALA A 21 8.38 -7.97 4.88
N ALA A 22 9.24 -8.98 4.66
CA ALA A 22 9.35 -9.65 3.37
C ALA A 22 8.06 -10.36 2.94
N SER A 23 7.30 -10.92 3.90
CA SER A 23 6.00 -11.54 3.63
C SER A 23 4.98 -10.50 3.16
N PHE A 24 4.89 -9.38 3.87
CA PHE A 24 4.00 -8.28 3.52
C PHE A 24 4.37 -7.63 2.18
N VAL A 25 5.66 -7.42 1.89
CA VAL A 25 6.10 -6.93 0.57
C VAL A 25 5.61 -7.86 -0.54
N ARG A 26 5.85 -9.17 -0.43
CA ARG A 26 5.37 -10.15 -1.42
C ARG A 26 3.85 -10.13 -1.55
N ARG A 27 3.13 -10.02 -0.43
CA ARG A 27 1.66 -10.00 -0.42
C ARG A 27 1.11 -8.78 -1.14
N VAL A 28 1.65 -7.58 -0.88
CA VAL A 28 1.28 -6.34 -1.60
C VAL A 28 1.57 -6.46 -3.08
N LEU A 29 2.76 -6.96 -3.46
CA LEU A 29 3.14 -7.10 -4.87
C LEU A 29 2.33 -8.16 -5.63
N ARG A 30 1.63 -9.05 -4.93
CA ARG A 30 0.74 -10.06 -5.54
C ARG A 30 -0.74 -9.65 -5.54
N HIS A 31 -1.12 -8.72 -4.67
CA HIS A 31 -2.49 -8.25 -4.54
C HIS A 31 -3.01 -7.67 -5.86
N LYS A 32 -4.21 -8.08 -6.32
CA LYS A 32 -4.73 -7.72 -7.65
C LYS A 32 -4.81 -6.21 -7.88
N GLN A 33 -5.05 -5.44 -6.82
CA GLN A 33 -5.09 -3.98 -6.89
C GLN A 33 -3.70 -3.33 -6.98
N PHE A 34 -2.62 -4.02 -6.63
CA PHE A 34 -1.26 -3.46 -6.52
C PHE A 34 -0.18 -4.26 -7.26
N ASN A 35 -0.57 -5.27 -8.04
CA ASN A 35 0.36 -6.23 -8.63
C ASN A 35 1.26 -5.69 -9.75
N THR A 36 0.98 -4.50 -10.29
CA THR A 36 1.83 -3.83 -11.28
C THR A 36 2.37 -2.53 -10.72
N GLN A 37 3.51 -2.06 -11.23
CA GLN A 37 4.05 -0.76 -10.85
C GLN A 37 3.05 0.37 -11.12
N ALA A 38 2.41 0.37 -12.30
CA ALA A 38 1.43 1.39 -12.68
C ALA A 38 0.27 1.51 -11.69
N LYS A 39 -0.23 0.38 -11.16
CA LYS A 39 -1.30 0.37 -10.14
C LYS A 39 -0.86 0.90 -8.76
N ARG A 40 0.45 0.95 -8.48
CA ARG A 40 1.00 1.42 -7.20
C ARG A 40 1.44 2.88 -7.21
N MET A 41 1.84 3.42 -8.37
CA MET A 41 2.35 4.80 -8.45
C MET A 41 1.32 5.82 -7.98
N GLY A 42 1.80 6.87 -7.31
CA GLY A 42 0.94 7.90 -6.73
C GLY A 42 0.28 7.50 -5.41
N ALA A 43 0.63 6.34 -4.84
CA ALA A 43 0.01 5.84 -3.61
C ALA A 43 0.96 5.80 -2.40
N VAL A 44 0.40 6.06 -1.23
CA VAL A 44 1.01 5.77 0.07
C VAL A 44 0.18 4.67 0.72
N MET A 45 0.81 3.59 1.15
CA MET A 45 0.15 2.42 1.71
C MET A 45 0.61 2.19 3.15
N ARG A 46 -0.34 2.03 4.08
CA ARG A 46 -0.09 1.45 5.39
C ARG A 46 -0.53 0.00 5.37
N VAL A 47 0.39 -0.90 5.62
CA VAL A 47 0.20 -2.34 5.58
C VAL A 47 0.21 -2.89 6.99
N SER A 48 -0.76 -3.72 7.36
CA SER A 48 -0.84 -4.42 8.64
C SER A 48 -1.45 -5.81 8.46
N HIS A 49 -1.52 -6.60 9.54
CA HIS A 49 -2.21 -7.89 9.51
C HIS A 49 -3.68 -7.80 9.10
N THR A 50 -4.36 -6.71 9.47
CA THR A 50 -5.79 -6.49 9.22
C THR A 50 -6.10 -6.09 7.78
N GLY A 51 -5.15 -5.52 7.05
CA GLY A 51 -5.37 -5.07 5.67
C GLY A 51 -4.36 -4.02 5.23
N ILE A 52 -4.75 -3.27 4.20
CA ILE A 52 -4.00 -2.17 3.64
C ILE A 52 -4.88 -0.92 3.68
N ILE A 53 -4.38 0.18 4.21
CA ILE A 53 -4.99 1.49 4.02
C ILE A 53 -4.17 2.23 2.97
N VAL A 54 -4.83 2.71 1.92
CA VAL A 54 -4.18 3.37 0.78
C VAL A 54 -4.67 4.79 0.62
N TRP A 55 -3.74 5.72 0.49
CA TRP A 55 -4.01 7.09 0.07
C TRP A 55 -3.48 7.28 -1.35
N TYR A 56 -4.32 7.73 -2.26
CA TYR A 56 -3.91 8.08 -3.62
C TYR A 56 -3.64 9.58 -3.74
N LEU A 57 -2.88 9.95 -4.77
CA LEU A 57 -2.73 11.32 -5.19
C LEU A 57 -4.12 11.92 -5.48
N HIS A 58 -4.39 13.10 -4.92
CA HIS A 58 -5.68 13.81 -5.03
C HIS A 58 -6.89 13.17 -4.34
N ALA A 59 -6.74 12.01 -3.67
CA ALA A 59 -7.80 11.48 -2.83
C ALA A 59 -7.93 12.28 -1.53
N GLU A 60 -9.16 12.57 -1.12
CA GLU A 60 -9.44 13.24 0.15
C GLU A 60 -9.24 12.31 1.34
N GLU A 61 -9.59 11.02 1.17
CA GLU A 61 -9.55 10.01 2.22
C GLU A 61 -8.75 8.77 1.83
N GLY A 62 -8.37 7.99 2.85
CA GLY A 62 -7.72 6.70 2.65
C GLY A 62 -8.74 5.59 2.47
N VAL A 63 -8.49 4.69 1.53
CA VAL A 63 -9.36 3.53 1.25
C VAL A 63 -8.81 2.31 1.98
N SER A 64 -9.70 1.59 2.67
CA SER A 64 -9.38 0.29 3.25
C SER A 64 -9.50 -0.80 2.19
N VAL A 65 -8.46 -1.62 2.07
CA VAL A 65 -8.37 -2.76 1.17
C VAL A 65 -8.07 -3.99 2.01
N GLU A 66 -8.98 -4.96 1.97
CA GLU A 66 -8.76 -6.24 2.62
C GLU A 66 -7.70 -7.05 1.87
N TRP A 67 -7.09 -8.00 2.56
CA TRP A 67 -6.13 -8.90 1.93
C TRP A 67 -6.74 -9.97 1.01
N ARG A 68 -8.07 -10.07 0.95
CA ARG A 68 -8.75 -11.10 0.16
C ARG A 68 -8.66 -10.72 -1.33
N ASP A 69 -8.01 -11.60 -2.10
CA ASP A 69 -8.00 -11.58 -3.57
C ASP A 69 -8.99 -12.60 -4.15
#